data_AF-A0A1I3IS23-F1
#
_entry.id   AF-A0A1I3IS23-F1
#
_cell.length_a   1.000
_cell.length_b   1.000
_cell.length_c   1.000
_cell.angle_alpha   90.00
_cell.angle_beta   90.00
_cell.angle_gamma   90.00
#
_symmetry.space_group_name_H-M   'P 1'
#
loop_
_entity.id
_entity.type
_entity.pdbx_description
1 polymer ?
#
loop_
_entity_poly.entity_id
_entity_poly.type
_entity_poly.pdbx_seq_one_letter_code
_entity_poly.pdbx_strand_id
1 'polypeptide(L)'
;MNDNIYLIAFGTFGNPNGFRQSPFIAKDQTVFKSIKTFDLNTNAIKLFPGNKLYSIRKETLNGSKTVAYSVYTFAKEQNSDRGGTFIGSSLLFANEIPAENLTLSKLNEFHQILTSKNTENDVILVDHSDNFSAVIPQDFDKLIFDLKDFDDLTNFNFNNKFLVVFCETSPNKLNTYLKESLKLLNNYDTIYFTDSEEIAKFVNEKGIYKLIQNVGNQRDFEDELQQFKLEKKKLVENQILEFEKERQNLESDKKKQLAELQEQLLNNQRSQEENLNKINASKTAVSEIGENYAKFSAVINESISLLKANHKIENVRQFYEENKKQFIENLKNGKEVSSFKMIAFSDLKVKTDLKNTIESLPKWTEGNNYPKSSGEKKTKSKYNIYKIIAFSSLLLWIGGLIYFLGINNKKADLASKKVNIYDSIYSEINAKNDLSSKLNPIPDDSLSKVEYKDLAKKFKESLKIDEIADIIFSQNPDVVKKYYQFQKKDYKDLLFKKNMKSFYVKGNDTLFSPTDSLKIIPARMAESETAK
;
A
#
# COMPACT_ATOMS: atom_id res chain seq x y z
N MET A 1 -38.37 -1.06 3.27
CA MET A 1 -37.45 -0.13 3.96
C MET A 1 -36.03 -0.54 3.63
N ASN A 2 -35.20 0.41 3.21
CA ASN A 2 -33.84 0.19 2.70
C ASN A 2 -32.90 -0.34 3.80
N ASP A 3 -31.91 -1.13 3.41
CA ASP A 3 -31.05 -1.92 4.32
C ASP A 3 -29.95 -1.08 5.01
N ASN A 4 -29.93 0.24 4.74
CA ASN A 4 -28.82 1.14 5.02
C ASN A 4 -29.11 2.18 6.11
N ILE A 5 -30.29 2.17 6.73
CA ILE A 5 -30.67 3.14 7.78
C ILE A 5 -30.92 2.41 9.10
N TYR A 6 -30.28 2.87 10.15
CA TYR A 6 -30.40 2.33 11.50
C TYR A 6 -30.91 3.40 12.45
N LEU A 7 -31.97 3.08 13.18
CA LEU A 7 -32.51 3.91 14.26
C LEU A 7 -32.15 3.25 15.58
N ILE A 8 -31.38 3.95 16.40
CA ILE A 8 -30.76 3.38 17.61
C ILE A 8 -31.13 4.26 18.79
N ALA A 9 -31.49 3.63 19.90
CA ALA A 9 -31.61 4.29 21.19
C ALA A 9 -30.54 3.75 22.13
N PHE A 10 -30.07 4.58 23.05
CA PHE A 10 -29.04 4.20 23.99
C PHE A 10 -29.14 5.02 25.26
N GLY A 11 -28.49 4.55 26.32
CA GLY A 11 -28.46 5.25 27.59
C GLY A 11 -27.45 4.65 28.56
N THR A 12 -27.21 5.39 29.64
CA THR A 12 -26.40 4.93 30.77
C THR A 12 -27.32 4.42 31.88
N PHE A 13 -27.21 3.15 32.20
CA PHE A 13 -27.96 2.49 33.25
C PHE A 13 -27.05 2.18 34.44
N GLY A 14 -27.65 2.09 35.63
CA GLY A 14 -26.92 1.75 36.85
C GLY A 14 -26.29 0.36 36.78
N ASN A 15 -25.47 0.01 37.77
CA ASN A 15 -24.91 -1.34 37.87
C ASN A 15 -26.03 -2.40 38.00
N PRO A 16 -25.89 -3.57 37.36
CA PRO A 16 -24.73 -4.05 36.59
C PRO A 16 -24.74 -3.63 35.11
N ASN A 17 -25.75 -2.88 34.65
CA ASN A 17 -25.98 -2.64 33.23
C ASN A 17 -24.98 -1.63 32.64
N GLY A 18 -24.75 -0.46 33.23
CA GLY A 18 -23.86 0.53 32.60
C GLY A 18 -24.41 1.04 31.26
N PHE A 19 -23.54 1.39 30.30
CA PHE A 19 -23.99 1.85 28.98
C PHE A 19 -24.61 0.71 28.15
N ARG A 20 -25.77 0.96 27.53
CA ARG A 20 -26.43 0.04 26.60
C ARG A 20 -27.01 0.77 25.40
N GLN A 21 -27.05 0.09 24.26
CA GLN A 21 -27.68 0.55 23.03
C GLN A 21 -28.50 -0.57 22.40
N SER A 22 -29.66 -0.21 21.84
CA SER A 22 -30.60 -1.13 21.19
C SER A 22 -31.11 -0.52 19.88
N PRO A 23 -31.28 -1.34 18.83
CA PRO A 23 -31.85 -0.85 17.59
C PRO A 23 -33.38 -0.87 17.66
N PHE A 24 -34.00 0.22 17.25
CA PHE A 24 -35.44 0.29 16.93
C PHE A 24 -35.71 -0.07 15.48
N ILE A 25 -34.77 0.29 14.59
CA ILE A 25 -34.73 -0.15 13.21
C ILE A 25 -33.31 -0.65 12.94
N ALA A 26 -33.18 -1.96 12.72
CA ALA A 26 -31.97 -2.59 12.21
C ALA A 26 -32.37 -3.87 11.49
N LYS A 27 -32.33 -3.84 10.14
CA LYS A 27 -32.66 -5.03 9.35
C LYS A 27 -31.58 -6.10 9.47
N ASP A 28 -30.32 -5.67 9.55
CA ASP A 28 -29.17 -6.54 9.79
C ASP A 28 -28.63 -6.36 11.22
N GLN A 29 -28.95 -7.33 12.09
CA GLN A 29 -28.46 -7.34 13.47
C GLN A 29 -26.95 -7.60 13.55
N THR A 30 -26.33 -8.22 12.55
CA THR A 30 -24.88 -8.47 12.53
C THR A 30 -24.12 -7.17 12.32
N VAL A 31 -24.61 -6.30 11.43
CA VAL A 31 -24.08 -4.95 11.26
C VAL A 31 -24.33 -4.11 12.51
N PHE A 32 -25.51 -4.20 13.13
CA PHE A 32 -25.76 -3.49 14.39
C PHE A 32 -24.73 -3.83 15.48
N LYS A 33 -24.34 -5.10 15.60
CA LYS A 33 -23.33 -5.55 16.57
C LYS A 33 -21.93 -5.02 16.29
N SER A 34 -21.62 -4.62 15.05
CA SER A 34 -20.33 -4.00 14.70
C SER A 34 -20.31 -2.48 14.87
N ILE A 35 -21.46 -1.84 15.06
CA ILE A 35 -21.56 -0.39 15.32
C ILE A 35 -20.85 -0.06 16.64
N LYS A 36 -19.90 0.88 16.60
CA LYS A 36 -19.22 1.35 17.81
C LYS A 36 -20.21 1.98 18.78
N THR A 37 -19.99 1.75 20.08
CA THR A 37 -20.90 2.29 21.10
C THR A 37 -21.06 3.80 20.98
N PHE A 38 -22.28 4.30 21.20
CA PHE A 38 -22.55 5.74 21.28
C PHE A 38 -22.22 6.34 22.66
N ASP A 39 -21.47 5.61 23.50
CA ASP A 39 -21.10 6.05 24.84
C ASP A 39 -20.23 7.31 24.79
N LEU A 40 -20.38 8.16 25.81
CA LEU A 40 -19.59 9.38 25.93
C LEU A 40 -18.38 9.12 26.83
N ASN A 41 -17.22 9.61 26.41
CA ASN A 41 -16.07 9.65 27.30
C ASN A 41 -16.31 10.73 28.37
N THR A 42 -16.84 10.33 29.52
CA THR A 42 -17.18 11.21 30.65
C THR A 42 -16.00 12.02 31.21
N ASN A 43 -14.75 11.62 30.91
CA ASN A 43 -13.56 12.40 31.25
C ASN A 43 -13.29 13.56 30.28
N ALA A 44 -13.82 13.49 29.05
CA ALA A 44 -13.61 14.47 27.99
C ALA A 44 -14.83 15.38 27.80
N ILE A 45 -16.04 14.84 27.91
CA ILE A 45 -17.29 15.57 27.78
C ILE A 45 -18.32 15.01 28.77
N LYS A 46 -19.11 15.90 29.39
CA LYS A 46 -20.11 15.52 30.38
C LYS A 46 -21.42 16.25 30.09
N LEU A 47 -22.54 15.53 30.18
CA LEU A 47 -23.89 16.11 30.09
C LEU A 47 -24.36 16.59 31.45
N PHE A 48 -25.02 17.75 31.46
CA PHE A 48 -25.59 18.40 32.63
C PHE A 48 -27.11 18.55 32.47
N PRO A 49 -27.89 18.62 33.57
CA PRO A 49 -29.35 18.77 33.52
C PRO A 49 -29.81 19.91 32.60
N GLY A 50 -30.91 19.69 31.88
CA GLY A 50 -31.49 20.69 30.97
C GLY A 50 -30.71 20.95 29.67
N ASN A 51 -29.54 20.34 29.47
CA ASN A 51 -28.70 20.57 28.30
C ASN A 51 -28.79 19.45 27.27
N LYS A 52 -28.55 19.81 26.01
CA LYS A 52 -28.46 18.89 24.87
C LYS A 52 -27.06 18.88 24.27
N LEU A 53 -26.72 17.73 23.72
CA LEU A 53 -25.52 17.54 22.91
C LEU A 53 -25.94 16.86 21.62
N TYR A 54 -25.57 17.43 20.49
CA TYR A 54 -25.72 16.80 19.18
C TYR A 54 -24.36 16.30 18.72
N SER A 55 -24.33 15.29 17.86
CA SER A 55 -23.10 14.86 17.23
C SER A 55 -23.31 14.35 15.81
N ILE A 56 -22.27 14.49 15.00
CA ILE A 56 -22.10 13.77 13.74
C ILE A 56 -20.81 12.95 13.81
N ARG A 57 -20.89 11.67 13.45
CA ARG A 57 -19.79 10.71 13.55
C ARG A 57 -19.63 9.96 12.24
N LYS A 58 -18.39 9.79 11.78
CA LYS A 58 -18.06 8.84 10.70
C LYS A 58 -17.50 7.54 11.27
N GLU A 59 -17.78 6.43 10.60
CA GLU A 59 -17.12 5.15 10.87
C GLU A 59 -17.16 4.24 9.63
N THR A 60 -16.26 3.26 9.58
CA THR A 60 -16.29 2.19 8.56
C THR A 60 -16.77 0.91 9.22
N LEU A 61 -17.89 0.34 8.75
CA LEU A 61 -18.48 -0.89 9.27
C LEU A 61 -18.48 -1.96 8.19
N ASN A 62 -17.73 -3.04 8.40
CA ASN A 62 -17.65 -4.17 7.46
C ASN A 62 -17.37 -3.76 5.99
N GLY A 63 -16.57 -2.70 5.80
CA GLY A 63 -16.25 -2.14 4.47
C GLY A 63 -17.23 -1.07 3.97
N SER A 64 -18.39 -0.92 4.60
CA SER A 64 -19.35 0.16 4.32
C SER A 64 -18.94 1.45 5.04
N LYS A 65 -19.08 2.57 4.34
CA LYS A 65 -18.89 3.90 4.89
C LYS A 65 -20.15 4.30 5.61
N THR A 66 -20.06 4.84 6.82
CA THR A 66 -21.26 5.19 7.58
C THR A 66 -21.12 6.53 8.29
N VAL A 67 -22.24 7.24 8.37
CA VAL A 67 -22.36 8.50 9.11
C VAL A 67 -23.54 8.41 10.06
N ALA A 68 -23.29 8.73 11.32
CA ALA A 68 -24.29 8.74 12.38
C ALA A 68 -24.55 10.15 12.89
N TYR A 69 -25.82 10.51 12.99
CA TYR A 69 -26.31 11.72 13.64
C TYR A 69 -26.94 11.34 14.95
N SER A 70 -26.45 11.91 16.05
CA SER A 70 -26.90 11.52 17.39
C SER A 70 -27.27 12.74 18.22
N VAL A 71 -28.19 12.54 19.16
CA VAL A 71 -28.59 13.52 20.15
C VAL A 71 -28.58 12.86 21.53
N TYR A 72 -28.13 13.62 22.51
CA TYR A 72 -27.99 13.21 23.89
C TYR A 72 -28.64 14.25 24.79
N THR A 73 -29.38 13.77 25.79
CA THR A 73 -29.93 14.57 26.88
C THR A 73 -29.51 13.97 28.20
N PHE A 74 -29.27 14.83 29.19
CA PHE A 74 -29.03 14.37 30.55
C PHE A 74 -30.22 13.52 31.05
N ALA A 75 -29.91 12.37 31.65
CA ALA A 75 -30.86 11.54 32.36
C ALA A 75 -30.10 10.67 33.36
N LYS A 76 -30.48 10.74 34.63
CA LYS A 76 -29.93 9.96 35.72
C LYS A 76 -30.33 8.50 35.59
N GLU A 77 -29.38 7.63 35.91
CA GLU A 77 -29.69 6.23 36.18
C GLU A 77 -30.47 6.11 37.51
N GLN A 78 -31.29 5.08 37.63
CA GLN A 78 -32.07 4.85 38.85
C GLN A 78 -31.16 4.67 40.07
N ASN A 79 -31.56 5.24 41.20
CA ASN A 79 -30.91 5.05 42.50
C ASN A 79 -29.41 5.43 42.52
N SER A 80 -28.99 6.39 41.70
CA SER A 80 -27.59 6.84 41.64
C SER A 80 -27.45 8.35 41.56
N ASP A 81 -26.43 8.84 42.25
CA ASP A 81 -25.99 10.22 42.20
C ASP A 81 -24.87 10.44 41.17
N ARG A 82 -24.54 9.41 40.37
CA ARG A 82 -23.51 9.51 39.34
C ARG A 82 -23.94 10.51 38.26
N GLY A 83 -23.25 11.64 38.21
CA GLY A 83 -23.44 12.64 37.16
C GLY A 83 -22.82 12.21 35.83
N GLY A 84 -23.28 12.82 34.73
CA GLY A 84 -22.81 12.53 33.37
C GLY A 84 -23.47 11.32 32.71
N THR A 85 -24.55 10.84 33.30
CA THR A 85 -25.48 9.84 32.74
C THR A 85 -26.44 10.50 31.76
N PHE A 86 -26.88 9.74 30.76
CA PHE A 86 -27.69 10.28 29.66
C PHE A 86 -28.58 9.23 29.02
N ILE A 87 -29.57 9.73 28.29
CA ILE A 87 -30.34 8.99 27.29
C ILE A 87 -30.11 9.65 25.93
N GLY A 88 -30.08 8.84 24.88
CA GLY A 88 -29.81 9.36 23.55
C GLY A 88 -30.37 8.53 22.42
N SER A 89 -30.31 9.13 21.24
CA SER A 89 -30.85 8.59 20.01
C SER A 89 -29.85 8.81 18.88
N SER A 90 -29.79 7.88 17.93
CA SER A 90 -28.96 8.03 16.73
C SER A 90 -29.67 7.51 15.49
N LEU A 91 -29.47 8.25 14.39
CA LEU A 91 -29.71 7.82 13.03
C LEU A 91 -28.38 7.54 12.36
N LEU A 92 -28.14 6.30 11.96
CA LEU A 92 -26.94 5.90 11.23
C LEU A 92 -27.32 5.52 9.80
N PHE A 93 -26.57 6.08 8.85
CA PHE A 93 -26.75 5.85 7.42
C PHE A 93 -25.50 5.20 6.83
N ALA A 94 -25.70 4.20 5.97
CA ALA A 94 -24.63 3.51 5.26
C ALA A 94 -24.57 3.92 3.78
N ASN A 95 -23.36 4.26 3.33
CA ASN A 95 -22.93 4.68 2.00
C ASN A 95 -23.56 5.98 1.46
N GLU A 96 -24.81 6.23 1.78
CA GLU A 96 -25.58 7.39 1.33
C GLU A 96 -26.23 8.08 2.53
N ILE A 97 -26.52 9.38 2.41
CA ILE A 97 -27.23 10.18 3.43
C ILE A 97 -28.35 11.02 2.81
N PRO A 98 -29.47 11.20 3.51
CA PRO A 98 -30.49 12.17 3.12
C PRO A 98 -30.11 13.59 3.55
N ALA A 99 -30.91 14.56 3.12
CA ALA A 99 -30.74 15.95 3.53
C ALA A 99 -30.78 16.13 5.05
N GLU A 100 -29.86 16.93 5.60
CA GLU A 100 -29.63 17.07 7.04
C GLU A 100 -30.85 17.63 7.78
N ASN A 101 -31.67 18.43 7.12
CA ASN A 101 -32.87 19.01 7.72
C ASN A 101 -33.92 17.92 8.01
N LEU A 102 -34.09 16.96 7.09
CA LEU A 102 -34.98 15.82 7.26
C LEU A 102 -34.43 14.88 8.33
N THR A 103 -33.12 14.57 8.28
CA THR A 103 -32.43 13.77 9.29
C THR A 103 -32.61 14.36 10.69
N LEU A 104 -32.33 15.65 10.86
CA LEU A 104 -32.43 16.34 12.14
C LEU A 104 -33.87 16.39 12.65
N SER A 105 -34.84 16.63 11.77
CA SER A 105 -36.25 16.60 12.13
C SER A 105 -36.66 15.23 12.68
N LYS A 106 -36.30 14.14 12.00
CA LYS A 106 -36.67 12.77 12.41
C LYS A 106 -35.90 12.31 13.64
N LEU A 107 -34.64 12.70 13.78
CA LEU A 107 -33.85 12.45 14.98
C LEU A 107 -34.45 13.12 16.21
N ASN A 108 -34.81 14.40 16.11
CA ASN A 108 -35.41 15.15 17.21
C ASN A 108 -36.80 14.60 17.58
N GLU A 109 -37.64 14.29 16.58
CA GLU A 109 -38.96 13.69 16.80
C GLU A 109 -38.85 12.35 17.56
N PHE A 110 -37.98 11.45 17.10
CA PHE A 110 -37.74 10.18 17.79
C PHE A 110 -37.21 10.39 19.21
N HIS A 111 -36.24 11.27 19.38
CA HIS A 111 -35.62 11.52 20.66
C HIS A 111 -36.61 12.11 21.68
N GLN A 112 -37.49 13.02 21.27
CA GLN A 112 -38.55 13.56 22.12
C GLN A 112 -39.53 12.47 22.58
N ILE A 113 -39.91 11.55 21.69
CA ILE A 113 -40.76 10.41 22.03
C ILE A 113 -40.03 9.49 23.02
N LEU A 114 -38.75 9.20 22.75
CA LEU A 114 -37.91 8.36 23.61
C LEU A 114 -37.79 8.95 25.02
N THR A 115 -37.48 10.24 25.16
CA THR A 115 -37.32 10.86 26.49
C THR A 115 -38.65 10.93 27.23
N SER A 116 -39.72 11.39 26.58
CA SER A 116 -41.03 11.58 27.23
C SER A 116 -41.66 10.29 27.76
N LYS A 117 -41.36 9.15 27.16
CA LYS A 117 -41.90 7.84 27.58
C LYS A 117 -41.03 7.10 28.58
N ASN A 118 -39.74 7.41 28.66
CA ASN A 118 -38.77 6.61 29.41
C ASN A 118 -38.04 7.40 30.50
N THR A 119 -38.37 8.67 30.69
CA THR A 119 -37.79 9.49 31.74
C THR A 119 -38.86 10.23 32.54
N GLU A 120 -38.63 10.36 33.85
CA GLU A 120 -39.44 11.17 34.75
C GLU A 120 -38.49 11.98 35.65
N ASN A 121 -38.65 13.31 35.70
CA ASN A 121 -37.76 14.21 36.45
C ASN A 121 -36.27 13.97 36.14
N ASP A 122 -35.94 13.82 34.85
CA ASP A 122 -34.61 13.46 34.34
C ASP A 122 -34.06 12.15 34.89
N VAL A 123 -34.90 11.19 35.32
CA VAL A 123 -34.47 9.83 35.74
C VAL A 123 -34.99 8.81 34.74
N ILE A 124 -34.12 7.91 34.28
CA ILE A 124 -34.49 6.81 33.38
C ILE A 124 -35.36 5.80 34.13
N LEU A 125 -36.53 5.47 33.59
CA LEU A 125 -37.52 4.60 34.23
C LEU A 125 -37.30 3.10 34.00
N VAL A 126 -36.42 2.76 33.06
CA VAL A 126 -36.09 1.38 32.69
C VAL A 126 -34.62 1.07 32.99
N ASP A 127 -34.29 -0.20 33.08
CA ASP A 127 -32.99 -0.71 33.46
C ASP A 127 -32.09 -1.07 32.27
N HIS A 128 -32.64 -1.15 31.05
CA HIS A 128 -31.91 -1.48 29.82
C HIS A 128 -32.52 -0.81 28.58
N SER A 129 -31.73 -0.63 27.51
CA SER A 129 -32.15 0.13 26.31
C SER A 129 -33.13 -0.60 25.40
N ASP A 130 -33.26 -1.92 25.52
CA ASP A 130 -34.28 -2.73 24.83
C ASP A 130 -35.66 -2.60 25.48
N ASN A 131 -35.72 -2.20 26.75
CA ASN A 131 -36.94 -1.89 27.49
C ASN A 131 -37.46 -0.49 27.19
N PHE A 132 -36.75 0.32 26.39
CA PHE A 132 -37.24 1.62 25.99
C PHE A 132 -38.52 1.52 25.16
N SER A 133 -39.52 2.33 25.52
CA SER A 133 -40.73 2.53 24.72
C SER A 133 -40.57 3.73 23.79
N ALA A 134 -40.51 3.50 22.49
CA ALA A 134 -40.55 4.57 21.50
C ALA A 134 -41.29 4.09 20.22
N VAL A 135 -41.71 5.05 19.40
CA VAL A 135 -42.38 4.79 18.12
C VAL A 135 -41.52 5.37 17.01
N ILE A 136 -41.51 4.70 15.86
CA ILE A 136 -40.85 5.21 14.67
C ILE A 136 -41.49 6.56 14.30
N PRO A 137 -40.70 7.61 14.01
CA PRO A 137 -41.21 8.90 13.58
C PRO A 137 -42.20 8.81 12.42
N GLN A 138 -43.13 9.75 12.34
CA GLN A 138 -44.01 9.88 11.19
C GLN A 138 -43.17 10.07 9.91
N ASP A 139 -43.61 9.56 8.77
CA ASP A 139 -42.92 9.75 7.48
C ASP A 139 -41.42 9.34 7.50
N PHE A 140 -41.03 8.39 8.35
CA PHE A 140 -39.65 7.93 8.46
C PHE A 140 -39.14 7.31 7.15
N ASP A 141 -40.05 6.67 6.41
CA ASP A 141 -39.83 6.15 5.08
C ASP A 141 -39.35 7.24 4.10
N LYS A 142 -39.66 8.52 4.33
CA LYS A 142 -39.19 9.61 3.47
C LYS A 142 -37.68 9.83 3.50
N LEU A 143 -36.97 9.32 4.52
CA LEU A 143 -35.51 9.41 4.61
C LEU A 143 -34.78 8.67 3.47
N ILE A 144 -35.47 7.81 2.72
CA ILE A 144 -34.87 7.10 1.59
C ILE A 144 -35.00 7.87 0.26
N PHE A 145 -35.75 8.96 0.23
CA PHE A 145 -35.87 9.80 -0.96
C PHE A 145 -34.72 10.80 -1.01
N ASP A 146 -34.17 11.03 -2.20
CA ASP A 146 -33.08 11.98 -2.46
C ASP A 146 -31.79 11.72 -1.64
N LEU A 147 -31.45 10.44 -1.47
CA LEU A 147 -30.17 10.02 -0.90
C LEU A 147 -29.00 10.50 -1.77
N LYS A 148 -27.92 10.93 -1.11
CA LYS A 148 -26.69 11.40 -1.74
C LYS A 148 -25.50 10.62 -1.23
N ASP A 149 -24.55 10.37 -2.12
CA ASP A 149 -23.25 9.83 -1.75
C ASP A 149 -22.49 10.81 -0.85
N PHE A 150 -21.51 10.27 -0.12
CA PHE A 150 -20.59 11.02 0.73
C PHE A 150 -19.55 11.84 -0.06
N ASP A 151 -19.95 12.60 -1.07
CA ASP A 151 -19.05 13.32 -2.00
C ASP A 151 -18.03 14.22 -1.27
N ASP A 152 -18.47 14.90 -0.21
CA ASP A 152 -17.63 15.80 0.59
C ASP A 152 -16.77 15.07 1.64
N LEU A 153 -17.02 13.79 1.90
CA LEU A 153 -16.33 12.98 2.91
C LEU A 153 -15.59 11.81 2.24
N THR A 154 -14.30 12.01 2.00
CA THR A 154 -13.45 11.02 1.33
C THR A 154 -12.69 10.12 2.31
N ASN A 155 -12.37 10.65 3.50
CA ASN A 155 -11.54 9.95 4.48
C ASN A 155 -12.39 9.31 5.58
N PHE A 156 -12.55 7.98 5.54
CA PHE A 156 -13.22 7.19 6.58
C PHE A 156 -12.24 6.46 7.53
N ASN A 157 -10.93 6.75 7.42
CA ASN A 157 -9.97 6.20 8.36
C ASN A 157 -10.15 6.85 9.73
N PHE A 158 -10.22 6.00 10.75
CA PHE A 158 -10.30 6.41 12.15
C PHE A 158 -8.98 7.06 12.58
N ASN A 159 -9.05 8.28 13.11
CA ASN A 159 -7.87 9.06 13.51
C ASN A 159 -7.90 9.51 14.99
N ASN A 160 -8.92 9.11 15.73
CA ASN A 160 -9.21 9.40 17.13
C ASN A 160 -9.24 10.91 17.46
N LYS A 161 -9.63 11.76 16.49
CA LYS A 161 -9.78 13.21 16.69
C LYS A 161 -11.24 13.57 16.90
N PHE A 162 -11.49 14.35 17.94
CA PHE A 162 -12.82 14.79 18.35
C PHE A 162 -12.85 16.31 18.45
N LEU A 163 -13.92 16.90 17.93
CA LEU A 163 -14.18 18.34 17.98
C LEU A 163 -15.47 18.59 18.76
N VAL A 164 -15.47 19.60 19.62
CA VAL A 164 -16.65 20.12 20.28
C VAL A 164 -16.84 21.56 19.83
N VAL A 165 -18.03 21.88 19.36
CA VAL A 165 -18.42 23.20 18.86
C VAL A 165 -19.42 23.79 19.84
N PHE A 166 -19.02 24.87 20.50
CA PHE A 166 -19.93 25.67 21.31
C PHE A 166 -20.67 26.66 20.38
N CYS A 167 -21.94 26.38 20.10
CA CYS A 167 -22.73 27.10 19.09
C CYS A 167 -24.23 27.06 19.38
N GLU A 168 -25.01 27.90 18.71
CA GLU A 168 -26.47 27.83 18.75
C GLU A 168 -26.99 26.51 18.15
N THR A 169 -27.79 25.76 18.90
CA THR A 169 -28.32 24.45 18.46
C THR A 169 -29.75 24.52 17.89
N SER A 170 -30.23 25.71 17.54
CA SER A 170 -31.54 25.88 16.89
C SER A 170 -31.59 25.10 15.56
N PRO A 171 -32.74 24.51 15.17
CA PRO A 171 -32.80 23.60 14.03
C PRO A 171 -32.19 24.16 12.73
N ASN A 172 -32.40 25.44 12.43
CA ASN A 172 -31.87 26.09 11.23
C ASN A 172 -30.35 26.24 11.26
N LYS A 173 -29.79 26.64 12.41
CA LYS A 173 -28.34 26.82 12.59
C LYS A 173 -27.63 25.47 12.64
N LEU A 174 -28.16 24.54 13.43
CA LEU A 174 -27.62 23.19 13.55
C LEU A 174 -27.63 22.44 12.22
N ASN A 175 -28.68 22.59 11.41
CA ASN A 175 -28.71 22.04 10.05
C ASN A 175 -27.54 22.56 9.19
N THR A 176 -27.24 23.86 9.28
CA THR A 176 -26.11 24.46 8.55
C THR A 176 -24.77 23.90 9.04
N TYR A 177 -24.60 23.79 10.37
CA TYR A 177 -23.40 23.21 10.95
C TYR A 177 -23.21 21.74 10.56
N LEU A 178 -24.25 20.92 10.65
CA LEU A 178 -24.21 19.50 10.29
C LEU A 178 -23.81 19.30 8.83
N LYS A 179 -24.41 20.07 7.92
CA LYS A 179 -24.10 20.02 6.49
C LYS A 179 -22.63 20.34 6.20
N GLU A 180 -22.11 21.42 6.76
CA GLU A 180 -20.70 21.78 6.55
C GLU A 180 -19.73 20.85 7.30
N SER A 181 -20.19 20.19 8.37
CA SER A 181 -19.38 19.26 9.15
C SER A 181 -18.98 18.00 8.42
N LEU A 182 -19.72 17.59 7.37
CA LEU A 182 -19.31 16.50 6.50
C LEU A 182 -17.91 16.72 5.91
N LYS A 183 -17.54 17.97 5.61
CA LYS A 183 -16.20 18.33 5.15
C LYS A 183 -15.17 18.18 6.26
N LEU A 184 -15.51 18.66 7.46
CA LEU A 184 -14.62 18.57 8.64
C LEU A 184 -14.44 17.14 9.13
N LEU A 185 -15.39 16.23 8.87
CA LEU A 185 -15.23 14.81 9.17
C LEU A 185 -14.04 14.19 8.41
N ASN A 186 -13.48 14.80 7.36
CA ASN A 186 -12.21 14.32 6.81
C ASN A 186 -11.05 14.41 7.83
N ASN A 187 -11.13 15.36 8.76
CA ASN A 187 -10.12 15.64 9.79
C ASN A 187 -10.51 15.11 11.18
N TYR A 188 -11.79 14.89 11.45
CA TYR A 188 -12.31 14.46 12.75
C TYR A 188 -13.18 13.20 12.61
N ASP A 189 -13.18 12.34 13.62
CA ASP A 189 -14.05 11.15 13.64
C ASP A 189 -15.45 11.48 14.16
N THR A 190 -15.54 12.34 15.18
CA THR A 190 -16.81 12.84 15.71
C THR A 190 -16.72 14.33 15.97
N ILE A 191 -17.77 15.05 15.61
CA ILE A 191 -17.95 16.46 15.93
C ILE A 191 -19.21 16.58 16.79
N TYR A 192 -19.08 17.20 17.95
CA TYR A 192 -20.16 17.45 18.89
C TYR A 192 -20.58 18.93 18.85
N PHE A 193 -21.88 19.21 19.03
CA PHE A 193 -22.46 20.55 19.05
C PHE A 193 -23.26 20.75 20.33
N THR A 194 -23.04 21.86 21.01
CA THR A 194 -23.79 22.22 22.21
C THR A 194 -23.92 23.74 22.33
N ASP A 195 -25.05 24.19 22.85
CA ASP A 195 -25.29 25.56 23.29
C ASP A 195 -25.10 25.73 24.80
N SER A 196 -24.66 24.67 25.50
CA SER A 196 -24.43 24.69 26.93
C SER A 196 -23.04 25.24 27.26
N GLU A 197 -23.02 26.36 27.98
CA GLU A 197 -21.78 26.93 28.50
C GLU A 197 -21.10 25.98 29.52
N GLU A 198 -21.88 25.21 30.28
CA GLU A 198 -21.36 24.24 31.25
C GLU A 198 -20.60 23.10 30.56
N ILE A 199 -21.16 22.56 29.47
CA ILE A 199 -20.49 21.53 28.66
C ILE A 199 -19.21 22.10 28.05
N ALA A 200 -19.29 23.30 27.46
CA ALA A 200 -18.13 23.96 26.84
C ALA A 200 -16.99 24.21 27.86
N LYS A 201 -17.31 24.76 29.04
CA LYS A 201 -16.35 24.96 30.14
C LYS A 201 -15.70 23.65 30.56
N PHE A 202 -16.50 22.60 30.76
CA PHE A 202 -15.97 21.29 31.15
C PHE A 202 -15.00 20.73 30.10
N VAL A 203 -15.34 20.78 28.82
CA VAL A 203 -14.47 20.32 27.73
C VAL A 203 -13.17 21.11 27.69
N ASN A 204 -13.26 22.44 27.84
CA ASN A 204 -12.09 23.33 27.87
C ASN A 204 -11.15 23.01 29.04
N GLU A 205 -11.71 22.82 30.24
CA GLU A 205 -10.95 22.47 31.45
C GLU A 205 -10.23 21.12 31.34
N LYS A 206 -10.87 20.14 30.68
CA LYS A 206 -10.28 18.81 30.48
C LYS A 206 -9.22 18.79 29.39
N GLY A 207 -9.40 19.56 28.32
CA GLY A 207 -8.44 19.67 27.22
C GLY A 207 -8.21 18.37 26.43
N ILE A 208 -9.09 17.38 26.57
CA ILE A 208 -8.99 16.09 25.86
C ILE A 208 -9.53 16.21 24.43
N TYR A 209 -10.66 16.90 24.26
CA TYR A 209 -11.25 17.20 22.96
C TYR A 209 -10.95 18.64 22.58
N LYS A 210 -10.79 18.90 21.28
CA LYS A 210 -10.63 20.27 20.78
C LYS A 210 -11.95 21.00 20.93
N LEU A 211 -11.95 22.14 21.60
CA LEU A 211 -13.11 23.04 21.69
C LEU A 211 -12.92 24.22 20.74
N ILE A 212 -13.96 24.57 20.01
CA ILE A 212 -14.06 25.80 19.21
C ILE A 212 -15.35 26.54 19.55
N GLN A 213 -15.37 27.86 19.38
CA GLN A 213 -16.50 28.70 19.75
C GLN A 213 -17.10 29.40 18.52
N ASN A 214 -18.41 29.27 18.35
CA ASN A 214 -19.17 29.88 17.25
C ASN A 214 -20.39 30.64 17.77
N VAL A 215 -20.18 31.42 18.83
CA VAL A 215 -21.17 32.28 19.48
C VAL A 215 -20.68 33.72 19.57
N GLY A 216 -21.60 34.67 19.65
CA GLY A 216 -21.27 36.10 19.68
C GLY A 216 -20.49 36.53 18.43
N ASN A 217 -19.29 37.07 18.64
CA ASN A 217 -18.40 37.55 17.56
C ASN A 217 -17.40 36.49 17.07
N GLN A 218 -17.32 35.33 17.72
CA GLN A 218 -16.41 34.26 17.32
C GLN A 218 -16.98 33.46 16.14
N ARG A 219 -16.08 33.04 15.24
CA ARG A 219 -16.38 32.35 13.98
C ARG A 219 -15.40 31.18 13.76
N ASP A 220 -15.00 30.53 14.85
CA ASP A 220 -13.96 29.50 14.84
C ASP A 220 -14.35 28.29 13.98
N PHE A 221 -15.65 28.02 13.81
CA PHE A 221 -16.14 26.95 12.95
C PHE A 221 -15.92 27.29 11.46
N GLU A 222 -16.22 28.53 11.07
CA GLU A 222 -15.93 29.00 9.71
C GLU A 222 -14.42 29.03 9.44
N ASP A 223 -13.61 29.44 10.42
CA ASP A 223 -12.16 29.47 10.31
C ASP A 223 -11.58 28.05 10.13
N GLU A 224 -12.09 27.05 10.87
CA GLU A 224 -11.70 25.64 10.70
C GLU A 224 -12.04 25.12 9.29
N LEU A 225 -13.21 25.50 8.76
CA LEU A 225 -13.60 25.17 7.37
C LEU A 225 -12.68 25.82 6.34
N GLN A 226 -12.26 27.07 6.56
CA GLN A 226 -11.32 27.75 5.66
C GLN A 226 -9.93 27.12 5.73
N GLN A 227 -9.47 26.77 6.93
CA GLN A 227 -8.21 26.06 7.11
C GLN A 227 -8.22 24.72 6.37
N PHE A 228 -9.29 23.93 6.50
CA PHE A 228 -9.45 22.68 5.75
C PHE A 228 -9.37 22.90 4.23
N LYS A 229 -10.06 23.92 3.71
CA LYS A 229 -10.02 24.27 2.28
C LYS A 229 -8.62 24.66 1.83
N LEU A 230 -7.90 25.44 2.64
CA LEU A 230 -6.54 25.87 2.35
C LEU A 230 -5.56 24.69 2.34
N GLU A 231 -5.66 23.80 3.32
CA GLU A 231 -4.86 22.56 3.40
C GLU A 231 -5.11 21.66 2.19
N LYS A 232 -6.39 21.46 1.82
CA LYS A 232 -6.76 20.69 0.62
C LYS A 232 -6.19 21.33 -0.65
N LYS A 233 -6.30 22.65 -0.80
CA LYS A 233 -5.74 23.38 -1.95
C LYS A 233 -4.23 23.21 -2.04
N LYS A 234 -3.51 23.38 -0.92
CA LYS A 234 -2.06 23.20 -0.86
C LYS A 234 -1.64 21.78 -1.23
N LEU A 235 -2.39 20.77 -0.80
CA LEU A 235 -2.12 19.38 -1.16
C LEU A 235 -2.27 19.16 -2.68
N VAL A 236 -3.34 19.69 -3.28
CA VAL A 236 -3.56 19.62 -4.73
C VAL A 236 -2.44 20.33 -5.49
N GLU A 237 -2.04 21.53 -5.05
CA GLU A 237 -0.93 22.28 -5.66
C GLU A 237 0.39 21.50 -5.58
N ASN A 238 0.69 20.87 -4.44
CA ASN A 238 1.88 20.02 -4.29
C ASN A 238 1.83 18.83 -5.26
N GLN A 239 0.67 18.16 -5.38
CA GLN A 239 0.53 17.03 -6.30
C GLN A 239 0.69 17.45 -7.77
N ILE A 240 0.16 18.62 -8.14
CA ILE A 240 0.35 19.21 -9.47
C ILE A 240 1.84 19.46 -9.72
N LEU A 241 2.56 20.05 -8.76
CA LEU A 241 4.00 20.30 -8.88
C LEU A 241 4.81 19.01 -9.05
N GLU A 242 4.44 17.94 -8.32
CA GLU A 242 5.07 16.62 -8.49
C GLU A 242 4.84 16.07 -9.90
N PHE A 243 3.61 16.11 -10.40
CA PHE A 243 3.29 15.66 -11.76
C PHE A 243 3.96 16.50 -12.84
N GLU A 244 4.07 17.82 -12.63
CA GLU A 244 4.80 18.69 -13.56
C GLU A 244 6.29 18.36 -13.61
N LYS A 245 6.90 18.06 -12.46
CA LYS A 245 8.30 17.62 -12.37
C LYS A 245 8.50 16.27 -13.04
N GLU A 246 7.60 15.31 -12.80
CA GLU A 246 7.65 13.99 -13.44
C GLU A 246 7.52 14.12 -14.96
N ARG A 247 6.61 14.96 -15.45
CA ARG A 247 6.48 15.27 -16.89
C ARG A 247 7.76 15.86 -17.47
N GLN A 248 8.41 16.79 -16.76
CA GLN A 248 9.67 17.39 -17.21
C GLN A 248 10.80 16.35 -17.28
N ASN A 249 10.90 15.47 -16.29
CA ASN A 249 11.86 14.38 -16.29
C ASN A 249 11.63 13.43 -17.46
N LEU A 250 10.37 13.04 -17.70
CA LEU A 250 9.99 12.19 -18.83
C LEU A 250 10.40 12.79 -20.19
N GLU A 251 10.15 14.09 -20.40
CA GLU A 251 10.56 14.77 -21.63
C GLU A 251 12.09 14.86 -21.78
N SER A 252 12.82 15.04 -20.67
CA SER A 252 14.28 15.01 -20.66
C SER A 252 14.82 13.61 -21.02
N ASP A 253 14.28 12.57 -20.39
CA ASP A 253 14.68 11.18 -20.62
C ASP A 253 14.41 10.77 -22.06
N LYS A 254 13.24 11.13 -22.60
CA LYS A 254 12.90 10.94 -24.01
C LYS A 254 13.93 11.57 -24.95
N LYS A 255 14.31 12.83 -24.72
CA LYS A 255 15.31 13.52 -25.54
C LYS A 255 16.66 12.82 -25.49
N LYS A 256 17.10 12.40 -24.29
CA LYS A 256 18.36 11.69 -24.10
C LYS A 256 18.36 10.35 -24.83
N GLN A 257 17.32 9.54 -24.67
CA GLN A 257 17.19 8.25 -25.35
C GLN A 257 17.17 8.42 -26.87
N LEU A 258 16.44 9.40 -27.39
CA LEU A 258 16.42 9.65 -28.84
C LEU A 258 17.81 10.05 -29.37
N ALA A 259 18.56 10.86 -28.63
CA ALA A 259 19.93 11.23 -29.00
C ALA A 259 20.87 10.01 -29.01
N GLU A 260 20.81 9.16 -27.97
CA GLU A 260 21.59 7.92 -27.90
C GLU A 260 21.27 6.96 -29.06
N LEU A 261 19.99 6.81 -29.40
CA LEU A 261 19.55 5.98 -30.53
C LEU A 261 20.02 6.54 -31.88
N GLN A 262 19.95 7.86 -32.06
CA GLN A 262 20.43 8.52 -33.27
C GLN A 262 21.94 8.33 -33.45
N GLU A 263 22.71 8.45 -32.37
CA GLU A 263 24.16 8.22 -32.40
C GLU A 263 24.50 6.76 -32.75
N GLN A 264 23.77 5.80 -32.16
CA GLN A 264 23.92 4.39 -32.50
C GLN A 264 23.60 4.10 -33.97
N LEU A 265 22.52 4.68 -34.49
CA LEU A 265 22.17 4.54 -35.91
C LEU A 265 23.27 5.07 -36.82
N LEU A 266 23.84 6.24 -36.50
CA LEU A 266 24.91 6.84 -37.29
C LEU A 266 26.19 6.00 -37.26
N ASN A 267 26.55 5.44 -36.10
CA ASN A 267 27.71 4.54 -35.97
C ASN A 267 27.51 3.23 -36.73
N ASN A 268 26.29 2.68 -36.73
CA ASN A 268 25.95 1.49 -37.50
C ASN A 268 26.02 1.74 -39.01
N GLN A 269 25.52 2.89 -39.48
CA GLN A 269 25.63 3.31 -40.88
C GLN A 269 27.09 3.40 -41.33
N ARG A 270 27.95 4.05 -40.53
CA ARG A 270 29.39 4.15 -40.82
C ARG A 270 30.05 2.76 -40.88
N SER A 271 29.72 1.88 -39.94
CA SER A 271 30.27 0.51 -39.92
C SER A 271 29.82 -0.32 -41.13
N GLN A 272 28.58 -0.11 -41.61
CA GLN A 272 28.08 -0.75 -42.82
C GLN A 272 28.83 -0.29 -44.07
N GLU A 273 29.12 1.01 -44.18
CA GLU A 273 29.91 1.56 -45.29
C GLU A 273 31.35 1.01 -45.29
N GLU A 274 32.01 0.96 -44.12
CA GLU A 274 33.33 0.33 -43.97
C GLU A 274 33.32 -1.14 -44.41
N ASN A 275 32.30 -1.90 -44.00
CA ASN A 275 32.14 -3.30 -44.38
C ASN A 275 31.91 -3.47 -45.88
N LEU A 276 31.13 -2.58 -46.51
CA LEU A 276 30.91 -2.60 -47.97
C LEU A 276 32.24 -2.38 -48.71
N ASN A 277 33.06 -1.43 -48.26
CA ASN A 277 34.37 -1.18 -48.82
C ASN A 277 35.29 -2.41 -48.70
N LYS A 278 35.29 -3.08 -47.54
CA LYS A 278 36.04 -4.34 -47.34
C LYS A 278 35.56 -5.48 -48.24
N ILE A 279 34.24 -5.59 -48.46
CA ILE A 279 33.67 -6.60 -49.36
C ILE A 279 34.17 -6.36 -50.80
N ASN A 280 34.15 -5.11 -51.26
CA ASN A 280 34.61 -4.77 -52.61
C ASN A 280 36.12 -5.03 -52.80
N ALA A 281 36.94 -4.69 -51.81
CA ALA A 281 38.37 -5.01 -51.81
C ALA A 281 38.61 -6.53 -51.83
N SER A 282 37.84 -7.30 -51.05
CA SER A 282 37.94 -8.76 -51.00
C SER A 282 37.54 -9.41 -52.32
N LYS A 283 36.48 -8.92 -52.99
CA LYS A 283 36.09 -9.38 -54.33
C LYS A 283 37.21 -9.18 -55.35
N THR A 284 37.88 -8.03 -55.29
CA THR A 284 39.01 -7.72 -56.17
C THR A 284 40.17 -8.68 -55.92
N ALA A 285 40.54 -8.90 -54.66
CA ALA A 285 41.60 -9.85 -54.28
C ALA A 285 41.29 -11.29 -54.71
N VAL A 286 40.04 -11.76 -54.57
CA VAL A 286 39.61 -13.08 -55.04
C VAL A 286 39.75 -13.19 -56.56
N SER A 287 39.38 -12.14 -57.31
CA SER A 287 39.55 -12.10 -58.76
C SER A 287 41.03 -12.20 -59.16
N GLU A 288 41.90 -11.41 -58.52
CA GLU A 288 43.35 -11.43 -58.77
C GLU A 288 43.97 -12.81 -58.47
N ILE A 289 43.58 -13.45 -57.37
CA ILE A 289 43.99 -14.81 -57.04
C ILE A 289 43.52 -15.76 -58.14
N GLY A 290 42.25 -15.71 -58.53
CA GLY A 290 41.69 -16.54 -59.59
C GLY A 290 42.45 -16.42 -60.92
N GLU A 291 42.78 -15.19 -61.32
CA GLU A 291 43.59 -14.91 -62.51
C GLU A 291 45.00 -15.49 -62.42
N ASN A 292 45.67 -15.39 -61.26
CA ASN A 292 47.00 -15.96 -61.06
C ASN A 292 47.01 -17.48 -61.16
N TYR A 293 46.00 -18.15 -60.59
CA TYR A 293 45.83 -19.60 -60.74
C TYR A 293 45.56 -20.00 -62.19
N ALA A 294 44.71 -19.25 -62.90
CA ALA A 294 44.42 -19.50 -64.32
C ALA A 294 45.68 -19.35 -65.19
N LYS A 295 46.46 -18.28 -64.98
CA LYS A 295 47.75 -18.05 -65.68
C LYS A 295 48.73 -19.19 -65.44
N PHE A 296 48.93 -19.63 -64.19
CA PHE A 296 49.85 -20.73 -63.91
C PHE A 296 49.35 -22.07 -64.45
N SER A 297 48.04 -22.32 -64.45
CA SER A 297 47.44 -23.49 -65.10
C SER A 297 47.71 -23.51 -66.61
N ALA A 298 47.64 -22.36 -67.29
CA ALA A 298 48.02 -22.25 -68.70
C ALA A 298 49.50 -22.61 -68.92
N VAL A 299 50.40 -22.15 -68.04
CA VAL A 299 51.83 -22.51 -68.08
C VAL A 299 52.06 -24.02 -67.90
N ILE A 300 51.29 -24.69 -67.03
CA ILE A 300 51.33 -26.15 -66.88
C ILE A 300 50.95 -26.83 -68.20
N ASN A 301 49.85 -26.39 -68.83
CA ASN A 301 49.38 -26.95 -70.10
C ASN A 301 50.39 -26.74 -71.22
N GLU A 302 51.04 -25.57 -71.26
CA GLU A 302 52.11 -25.24 -72.21
C GLU A 302 53.33 -26.15 -71.99
N SER A 303 53.74 -26.34 -70.73
CA SER A 303 54.85 -27.25 -70.38
C SER A 303 54.56 -28.70 -70.81
N ILE A 304 53.33 -29.18 -70.61
CA ILE A 304 52.88 -30.50 -71.08
C ILE A 304 52.96 -30.58 -72.61
N SER A 305 52.54 -29.51 -73.30
CA SER A 305 52.54 -29.45 -74.77
C SER A 305 53.96 -29.45 -75.35
N LEU A 306 54.89 -28.71 -74.75
CA LEU A 306 56.30 -28.72 -75.11
C LEU A 306 56.95 -30.10 -74.94
N LEU A 307 56.62 -30.84 -73.87
CA LEU A 307 57.09 -32.21 -73.67
C LEU A 307 56.55 -33.16 -74.74
N LYS A 308 55.27 -33.04 -75.10
CA LYS A 308 54.66 -33.86 -76.18
C LYS A 308 55.31 -33.61 -77.55
N ALA A 309 55.87 -32.41 -77.77
CA ALA A 309 56.59 -32.05 -78.97
C ALA A 309 58.09 -32.45 -78.96
N ASN A 310 58.50 -33.33 -78.03
CA ASN A 310 59.88 -33.83 -77.87
C ASN A 310 60.95 -32.75 -77.58
N HIS A 311 60.58 -31.65 -76.92
CA HIS A 311 61.58 -30.71 -76.38
C HIS A 311 62.42 -31.37 -75.27
N LYS A 312 63.66 -30.89 -75.08
CA LYS A 312 64.55 -31.37 -74.01
C LYS A 312 63.92 -31.15 -72.64
N ILE A 313 63.84 -32.22 -71.86
CA ILE A 313 63.17 -32.25 -70.54
C ILE A 313 63.74 -31.19 -69.60
N GLU A 314 65.06 -31.01 -69.57
CA GLU A 314 65.74 -30.02 -68.73
C GLU A 314 65.26 -28.59 -69.01
N ASN A 315 65.05 -28.22 -70.28
CA ASN A 315 64.62 -26.87 -70.65
C ASN A 315 63.17 -26.62 -70.22
N VAL A 316 62.27 -27.60 -70.41
CA VAL A 316 60.87 -27.48 -69.99
C VAL A 316 60.76 -27.46 -68.46
N ARG A 317 61.61 -28.23 -67.77
CA ARG A 317 61.68 -28.24 -66.31
C ARG A 317 62.13 -26.89 -65.75
N GLN A 318 63.13 -26.26 -66.38
CA GLN A 318 63.57 -24.93 -65.99
C GLN A 318 62.47 -23.88 -66.18
N PHE A 319 61.80 -23.88 -67.34
CA PHE A 319 60.66 -22.99 -67.63
C PHE A 319 59.53 -23.16 -66.60
N TYR A 320 59.16 -24.39 -66.26
CA TYR A 320 58.14 -24.65 -65.25
C TYR A 320 58.55 -24.13 -63.86
N GLU A 321 59.77 -24.42 -63.41
CA GLU A 321 60.23 -24.01 -62.08
C GLU A 321 60.40 -22.49 -61.95
N GLU A 322 60.78 -21.78 -63.02
CA GLU A 322 60.83 -20.32 -63.05
C GLU A 322 59.43 -19.71 -62.90
N ASN A 323 58.45 -20.19 -63.68
CA ASN A 323 57.07 -19.70 -63.59
C ASN A 323 56.40 -20.11 -62.27
N LYS A 324 56.74 -21.27 -61.71
CA LYS A 324 56.26 -21.73 -60.40
C LYS A 324 56.75 -20.82 -59.28
N LYS A 325 58.00 -20.37 -59.34
CA LYS A 325 58.53 -19.37 -58.39
C LYS A 325 57.75 -18.07 -58.49
N GLN A 326 57.50 -17.56 -59.69
CA GLN A 326 56.71 -16.35 -59.90
C GLN A 326 55.27 -16.49 -59.40
N PHE A 327 54.63 -17.65 -59.63
CA PHE A 327 53.29 -17.95 -59.10
C PHE A 327 53.27 -17.94 -57.56
N ILE A 328 54.23 -18.60 -56.92
CA ILE A 328 54.34 -18.63 -55.46
C ILE A 328 54.60 -17.23 -54.89
N GLU A 329 55.43 -16.42 -55.55
CA GLU A 329 55.71 -15.04 -55.16
C GLU A 329 54.47 -14.15 -55.31
N ASN A 330 53.73 -14.28 -56.41
CA ASN A 330 52.48 -13.55 -56.64
C ASN A 330 51.38 -13.93 -55.63
N LEU A 331 51.35 -15.18 -55.15
CA LEU A 331 50.43 -15.59 -54.08
C LEU A 331 50.86 -15.06 -52.70
N LYS A 332 52.15 -15.02 -52.41
CA LYS A 332 52.68 -14.46 -51.15
C LYS A 332 52.49 -12.93 -51.07
N ASN A 333 52.55 -12.25 -52.21
CA ASN A 333 52.33 -10.82 -52.32
C ASN A 333 50.85 -10.44 -52.50
N GLY A 334 49.96 -11.42 -52.70
CA GLY A 334 48.52 -11.21 -52.82
C GLY A 334 47.90 -10.75 -51.50
N LYS A 335 46.95 -9.80 -51.56
CA LYS A 335 46.29 -9.26 -50.37
C LYS A 335 45.41 -10.32 -49.70
N GLU A 336 45.59 -10.51 -48.39
CA GLU A 336 44.69 -11.34 -47.57
C GLU A 336 43.26 -10.76 -47.53
N VAL A 337 42.28 -11.66 -47.53
CA VAL A 337 40.86 -11.30 -47.35
C VAL A 337 40.66 -10.84 -45.91
N SER A 338 40.33 -9.55 -45.74
CA SER A 338 40.22 -8.92 -44.43
C SER A 338 38.99 -9.37 -43.66
N SER A 339 39.09 -9.45 -42.33
CA SER A 339 37.94 -9.74 -41.45
C SER A 339 36.97 -8.55 -41.35
N PHE A 340 35.67 -8.88 -41.28
CA PHE A 340 34.57 -7.92 -41.22
C PHE A 340 34.23 -7.55 -39.77
N LYS A 341 33.79 -6.30 -39.54
CA LYS A 341 33.26 -5.90 -38.22
C LYS A 341 31.81 -6.37 -38.14
N MET A 342 31.47 -7.18 -37.14
CA MET A 342 30.09 -7.58 -36.91
C MET A 342 29.30 -6.37 -36.38
N ILE A 343 28.18 -6.04 -37.02
CA ILE A 343 27.27 -5.00 -36.51
C ILE A 343 26.56 -5.59 -35.30
N ALA A 344 26.84 -5.05 -34.12
CA ALA A 344 26.19 -5.49 -32.89
C ALA A 344 24.76 -4.95 -32.85
N PHE A 345 23.78 -5.80 -33.16
CA PHE A 345 22.39 -5.59 -32.77
C PHE A 345 22.25 -5.98 -31.29
N SER A 346 22.91 -5.25 -30.39
CA SER A 346 22.63 -5.42 -28.96
C SER A 346 21.24 -4.86 -28.70
N ASP A 347 20.31 -5.72 -28.28
CA ASP A 347 18.93 -5.43 -27.89
C ASP A 347 18.75 -3.98 -27.43
N LEU A 348 18.01 -3.19 -28.22
CA LEU A 348 17.60 -1.83 -27.90
C LEU A 348 16.72 -1.86 -26.64
N LYS A 349 17.34 -1.95 -25.47
CA LYS A 349 16.66 -1.87 -24.20
C LYS A 349 16.45 -0.41 -23.89
N VAL A 350 15.27 0.09 -24.25
CA VAL A 350 14.75 1.38 -23.79
C VAL A 350 14.71 1.32 -22.26
N LYS A 351 15.63 2.05 -21.60
CA LYS A 351 15.68 2.14 -20.14
C LYS A 351 15.09 3.48 -19.74
N THR A 352 13.88 3.46 -19.21
CA THR A 352 13.31 4.62 -18.54
C THR A 352 13.84 4.71 -17.12
N ASP A 353 14.22 5.91 -16.68
CA ASP A 353 14.55 6.18 -15.29
C ASP A 353 13.26 6.43 -14.45
N LEU A 354 12.08 6.36 -15.08
CA LEU A 354 10.80 6.26 -14.37
C LEU A 354 10.80 5.01 -13.51
N LYS A 355 11.09 5.21 -12.23
CA LYS A 355 10.81 4.20 -11.21
C LYS A 355 9.30 4.02 -11.18
N ASN A 356 8.84 2.76 -11.18
CA ASN A 356 7.50 2.42 -10.75
C ASN A 356 7.39 2.75 -9.27
N THR A 357 7.22 4.03 -8.97
CA THR A 357 6.85 4.50 -7.66
C THR A 357 5.36 4.20 -7.54
N ILE A 358 5.03 2.92 -7.31
CA ILE A 358 3.80 2.57 -6.59
C ILE A 358 4.05 2.98 -5.12
N GLU A 359 4.37 4.25 -4.88
CA GLU A 359 4.13 4.83 -3.58
C GLU A 359 2.64 5.08 -3.57
N SER A 360 1.99 4.35 -2.68
CA SER A 360 0.64 4.64 -2.22
C SER A 360 0.37 6.13 -2.26
N LEU A 361 -0.72 6.52 -2.93
CA LEU A 361 -1.41 7.80 -2.75
C LEU A 361 -1.11 8.37 -1.36
N PRO A 362 -0.68 9.64 -1.24
CA PRO A 362 -0.30 10.22 0.04
C PRO A 362 -1.39 9.90 1.06
N LYS A 363 -1.05 9.08 2.04
CA LYS A 363 -1.95 8.79 3.15
C LYS A 363 -2.35 10.13 3.74
N TRP A 364 -3.66 10.36 3.81
CA TRP A 364 -4.31 11.57 4.32
C TRP A 364 -3.95 11.97 5.76
N THR A 365 -2.95 11.36 6.39
CA THR A 365 -2.61 11.59 7.78
C THR A 365 -1.13 11.36 8.01
N GLU A 366 -0.35 12.45 7.98
CA GLU A 366 0.80 12.63 8.88
C GLU A 366 1.09 14.13 9.05
N GLY A 367 0.05 14.87 9.44
CA GLY A 367 0.19 16.24 9.96
C GLY A 367 0.57 16.21 11.44
N ASN A 368 1.81 15.83 11.75
CA ASN A 368 2.42 16.20 13.02
C ASN A 368 2.97 17.62 12.89
N ASN A 369 2.27 18.59 13.49
CA ASN A 369 2.82 19.76 14.18
C ASN A 369 1.68 20.72 14.55
N TYR A 370 1.11 20.54 15.75
CA TYR A 370 0.41 21.63 16.39
C TYR A 370 1.43 22.51 17.13
N PRO A 371 1.43 23.83 16.90
CA PRO A 371 2.17 24.76 17.73
C PRO A 371 1.53 24.80 19.12
N LYS A 372 2.31 24.50 20.17
CA LYS A 372 1.91 24.74 21.55
C LYS A 372 1.66 26.23 21.73
N SER A 373 0.48 26.57 22.24
CA SER A 373 0.11 27.94 22.61
C SER A 373 1.09 28.49 23.64
N SER A 374 1.43 29.75 23.42
CA SER A 374 2.36 30.56 24.19
C SER A 374 1.78 30.94 25.55
N GLY A 375 2.27 30.28 26.61
CA GLY A 375 2.34 30.84 27.95
C GLY A 375 3.77 31.31 28.22
N GLU A 376 3.97 32.63 28.24
CA GLU A 376 5.24 33.28 28.57
C GLU A 376 5.77 32.85 29.95
N LYS A 377 6.96 32.23 30.02
CA LYS A 377 7.91 32.42 31.15
C LYS A 377 9.36 32.37 30.68
N LYS A 378 10.12 33.34 31.20
CA LYS A 378 11.48 33.77 30.86
C LYS A 378 12.56 32.68 30.95
N THR A 379 13.35 32.61 29.88
CA THR A 379 14.81 32.36 29.78
C THR A 379 15.54 31.70 30.97
N LYS A 380 16.04 30.47 30.76
CA LYS A 380 17.43 30.10 31.09
C LYS A 380 17.97 29.18 29.98
N SER A 381 19.08 29.60 29.39
CA SER A 381 19.83 28.89 28.34
C SER A 381 20.15 27.46 28.79
N LYS A 382 19.41 26.47 28.26
CA LYS A 382 19.79 25.06 28.34
C LYS A 382 20.87 24.85 27.29
N TYR A 383 22.11 25.06 27.69
CA TYR A 383 23.28 24.65 26.91
C TYR A 383 23.12 23.17 26.53
N ASN A 384 23.33 22.92 25.23
CA ASN A 384 23.61 21.71 24.46
C ASN A 384 24.13 20.43 25.17
N ILE A 385 23.57 20.03 26.32
CA ILE A 385 23.89 18.78 27.02
C ILE A 385 23.69 17.59 26.10
N TYR A 386 22.66 17.62 25.26
CA TYR A 386 22.41 16.56 24.28
C TYR A 386 23.49 16.46 23.19
N LYS A 387 24.15 17.58 22.81
CA LYS A 387 25.28 17.53 21.86
C LYS A 387 26.54 16.98 22.52
N ILE A 388 26.77 17.31 23.80
CA ILE A 388 27.90 16.78 24.57
C ILE A 388 27.73 15.28 24.80
N ILE A 389 26.53 14.84 25.19
CA ILE A 389 26.22 13.42 25.34
C ILE A 389 26.39 12.70 24.00
N ALA A 390 25.81 13.20 22.90
CA ALA A 390 25.95 12.60 21.59
C ALA A 390 27.41 12.50 21.13
N PHE A 391 28.22 13.54 21.38
CA PHE A 391 29.64 13.55 21.04
C PHE A 391 30.45 12.56 21.89
N SER A 392 30.13 12.45 23.18
CA SER A 392 30.76 11.46 24.08
C SER A 392 30.41 10.02 23.70
N SER A 393 29.16 9.77 23.29
CA SER A 393 28.72 8.47 22.79
C SER A 393 29.39 8.11 21.47
N LEU A 394 29.59 9.09 20.57
CA LEU A 394 30.32 8.90 19.32
C LEU A 394 31.78 8.51 19.57
N LEU A 395 32.46 9.19 20.50
CA LEU A 395 33.85 8.89 20.87
C LEU A 395 33.99 7.49 21.47
N LEU A 396 33.06 7.07 22.34
CA LEU A 396 33.03 5.71 22.88
C LEU A 396 32.79 4.67 21.79
N TRP A 397 31.94 4.97 20.80
CA TRP A 397 31.66 4.07 19.69
C TRP A 397 32.87 3.91 18.76
N ILE A 398 33.57 5.01 18.46
CA ILE A 398 34.83 5.00 17.68
C ILE A 398 35.92 4.24 18.46
N GLY A 399 36.06 4.48 19.76
CA GLY A 399 36.99 3.75 20.62
C GLY A 399 36.70 2.25 20.67
N GLY A 400 35.43 1.87 20.75
CA GLY A 400 34.97 0.49 20.66
C GLY A 400 35.29 -0.16 19.32
N LEU A 401 35.11 0.57 18.21
CA LEU A 401 35.48 0.11 16.87
C LEU A 401 36.99 -0.11 16.72
N ILE A 402 37.82 0.82 17.22
CA ILE A 402 39.28 0.68 17.18
C ILE A 402 39.74 -0.51 18.02
N TYR A 403 39.13 -0.72 19.20
CA TYR A 403 39.40 -1.88 20.04
C TYR A 403 39.01 -3.20 19.36
N PHE A 404 37.83 -3.25 18.73
CA PHE A 404 37.35 -4.44 18.02
C PHE A 404 38.18 -4.76 16.76
N LEU A 405 38.58 -3.72 16.00
CA LEU A 405 39.42 -3.87 14.81
C LEU A 405 40.87 -4.22 15.18
N GLY A 406 41.37 -3.74 16.32
CA GLY A 406 42.69 -4.09 16.85
C GLY A 406 42.82 -5.54 17.31
N ILE A 407 41.72 -6.14 17.78
CA ILE A 407 41.70 -7.53 18.27
C ILE A 407 41.43 -8.54 17.14
N ASN A 408 40.77 -8.14 16.05
CA ASN A 408 40.38 -9.05 14.97
C ASN A 408 41.39 -9.18 13.81
N ASN A 409 42.57 -8.55 13.89
CA ASN A 409 43.62 -8.71 12.88
C ASN A 409 44.50 -9.97 13.06
N LYS A 410 43.85 -11.12 13.31
CA LYS A 410 44.38 -12.43 12.94
C LYS A 410 43.28 -13.28 12.32
N LYS A 411 43.03 -13.04 11.03
CA LYS A 411 42.85 -14.01 9.94
C LYS A 411 42.14 -13.31 8.78
N ALA A 412 42.89 -13.08 7.70
CA ALA A 412 42.31 -12.95 6.37
C ALA A 412 41.96 -14.35 5.87
N ASP A 413 40.80 -14.53 5.24
CA ASP A 413 40.74 -14.64 3.77
C ASP A 413 39.32 -14.84 3.23
N LEU A 414 39.06 -14.11 2.13
CA LEU A 414 38.33 -14.43 0.90
C LEU A 414 36.98 -15.18 0.97
N ALA A 415 35.91 -14.53 0.45
CA ALA A 415 35.10 -15.11 -0.63
C ALA A 415 34.12 -14.10 -1.28
N SER A 416 34.45 -13.76 -2.53
CA SER A 416 33.57 -13.60 -3.70
C SER A 416 32.29 -12.76 -3.67
N LYS A 417 32.34 -11.74 -4.54
CA LYS A 417 31.29 -11.09 -5.32
C LYS A 417 30.42 -12.09 -6.10
N LYS A 418 29.09 -12.02 -5.96
CA LYS A 418 28.13 -12.35 -7.03
C LYS A 418 26.92 -11.42 -7.01
N VAL A 419 26.84 -10.60 -8.06
CA VAL A 419 25.63 -9.96 -8.57
C VAL A 419 25.00 -10.95 -9.55
N ASN A 420 23.68 -11.16 -9.50
CA ASN A 420 22.80 -11.24 -10.68
C ASN A 420 21.35 -11.59 -10.28
N ILE A 421 20.39 -10.72 -10.64
CA ILE A 421 19.42 -10.88 -11.77
C ILE A 421 18.39 -11.99 -11.50
N TYR A 422 17.21 -11.64 -10.97
CA TYR A 422 15.98 -12.46 -11.05
C TYR A 422 14.67 -11.64 -11.03
N ASP A 423 14.69 -10.38 -11.49
CA ASP A 423 13.49 -9.51 -11.45
C ASP A 423 12.69 -9.41 -12.76
N SER A 424 12.92 -10.28 -13.76
CA SER A 424 12.23 -10.14 -15.07
C SER A 424 11.46 -11.37 -15.56
N ILE A 425 11.10 -12.32 -14.70
CA ILE A 425 10.29 -13.49 -15.10
C ILE A 425 8.94 -13.57 -14.33
N TYR A 426 8.73 -12.78 -13.29
CA TYR A 426 7.54 -12.93 -12.42
C TYR A 426 6.35 -12.00 -12.72
N SER A 427 6.44 -11.12 -13.72
CA SER A 427 5.34 -10.21 -14.07
C SER A 427 4.33 -10.75 -15.08
N GLU A 428 4.50 -11.98 -15.60
CA GLU A 428 3.61 -12.53 -16.64
C GLU A 428 2.66 -13.65 -16.17
N ILE A 429 2.68 -14.04 -14.89
CA ILE A 429 1.80 -15.10 -14.35
C ILE A 429 0.63 -14.52 -13.51
N ASN A 430 0.66 -13.24 -13.12
CA ASN A 430 -0.36 -12.64 -12.24
C ASN A 430 -1.59 -12.04 -12.96
N ALA A 431 -1.82 -12.39 -14.22
CA ALA A 431 -3.00 -11.96 -14.96
C ALA A 431 -3.74 -13.16 -15.56
N LYS A 432 -4.19 -14.10 -14.71
CA LYS A 432 -5.41 -14.92 -14.89
C LYS A 432 -5.56 -15.92 -13.74
N ASN A 433 -6.80 -16.09 -13.29
CA ASN A 433 -7.32 -17.05 -12.30
C ASN A 433 -7.32 -16.56 -10.84
N ASP A 434 -8.28 -15.67 -10.60
CA ASP A 434 -9.12 -15.75 -9.40
C ASP A 434 -9.89 -17.08 -9.45
N LEU A 435 -9.61 -17.98 -8.51
CA LEU A 435 -10.36 -19.21 -8.28
C LEU A 435 -10.02 -19.72 -6.88
N SER A 436 -11.08 -19.89 -6.10
CA SER A 436 -11.22 -20.63 -4.83
C SER A 436 -10.14 -21.69 -4.58
N SER A 437 -9.59 -21.75 -3.37
CA SER A 437 -8.71 -22.86 -2.98
C SER A 437 -9.39 -24.20 -3.24
N LYS A 438 -8.72 -25.12 -3.93
CA LYS A 438 -9.20 -26.50 -4.14
C LYS A 438 -9.20 -27.36 -2.87
N LEU A 439 -8.68 -26.82 -1.76
CA LEU A 439 -8.66 -27.48 -0.46
C LEU A 439 -10.08 -27.57 0.11
N ASN A 440 -10.46 -28.78 0.51
CA ASN A 440 -11.68 -29.06 1.25
C ASN A 440 -11.36 -29.72 2.61
N PRO A 441 -11.58 -29.05 3.74
CA PRO A 441 -12.27 -27.78 3.87
C PRO A 441 -11.37 -26.56 3.61
N ILE A 442 -11.95 -25.43 3.22
CA ILE A 442 -11.19 -24.20 2.95
C ILE A 442 -10.46 -23.76 4.24
N PRO A 443 -9.15 -23.44 4.19
CA PRO A 443 -8.42 -22.89 5.34
C PRO A 443 -9.04 -21.57 5.78
N ASP A 444 -9.42 -21.48 7.06
CA ASP A 444 -10.03 -20.30 7.68
C ASP A 444 -9.04 -19.49 8.52
N ASP A 445 -7.82 -20.01 8.74
CA ASP A 445 -6.77 -19.34 9.49
C ASP A 445 -5.36 -19.64 8.93
N SER A 446 -4.35 -19.10 9.61
CA SER A 446 -2.94 -19.37 9.37
C SER A 446 -2.21 -19.60 10.69
N LEU A 447 -1.15 -20.42 10.67
CA LEU A 447 -0.35 -20.66 11.88
C LEU A 447 0.13 -19.36 12.52
N SER A 448 0.08 -19.29 13.85
CA SER A 448 0.46 -18.10 14.60
C SER A 448 1.95 -17.78 14.42
N LYS A 449 2.33 -16.52 14.65
CA LYS A 449 3.74 -16.07 14.57
C LYS A 449 4.67 -16.84 15.52
N VAL A 450 4.16 -17.43 16.59
CA VAL A 450 4.93 -18.20 17.56
C VAL A 450 5.20 -19.61 17.03
N GLU A 451 4.15 -20.32 16.60
CA GLU A 451 4.25 -21.67 16.00
C GLU A 451 5.10 -21.66 14.73
N TYR A 452 5.01 -20.59 13.95
CA TYR A 452 5.84 -20.39 12.77
C TYR A 452 7.34 -20.29 13.10
N LYS A 453 7.74 -19.58 14.17
CA LYS A 453 9.15 -19.40 14.50
C LYS A 453 9.87 -20.71 14.81
N ASP A 454 9.14 -21.71 15.32
CA ASP A 454 9.70 -23.02 15.61
C ASP A 454 9.78 -23.92 14.38
N LEU A 455 8.88 -23.73 13.39
CA LEU A 455 9.00 -24.34 12.07
C LEU A 455 10.16 -23.77 11.26
N ALA A 456 10.34 -22.44 11.29
CA ALA A 456 11.36 -21.75 10.50
C ALA A 456 12.78 -22.24 10.80
N LYS A 457 13.07 -22.63 12.06
CA LYS A 457 14.36 -23.20 12.47
C LYS A 457 14.71 -24.53 11.78
N LYS A 458 13.71 -25.23 11.23
CA LYS A 458 13.87 -26.53 10.58
C LYS A 458 13.98 -26.43 9.06
N PHE A 459 13.70 -25.27 8.47
CA PHE A 459 13.81 -25.06 7.03
C PHE A 459 15.26 -24.73 6.66
N LYS A 460 15.85 -25.57 5.81
CA LYS A 460 17.17 -25.37 5.22
C LYS A 460 17.02 -24.80 3.80
N GLU A 461 18.00 -24.04 3.37
CA GLU A 461 18.09 -23.58 1.97
C GLU A 461 18.01 -24.77 1.01
N SER A 462 17.31 -24.60 -0.11
CA SER A 462 17.13 -25.62 -1.15
C SER A 462 16.27 -26.84 -0.76
N LEU A 463 15.50 -26.80 0.34
CA LEU A 463 14.49 -27.84 0.61
C LEU A 463 13.38 -27.81 -0.45
N LYS A 464 12.89 -28.98 -0.85
CA LYS A 464 11.74 -29.08 -1.76
C LYS A 464 10.45 -28.68 -1.02
N ILE A 465 9.52 -28.07 -1.75
CA ILE A 465 8.20 -27.73 -1.18
C ILE A 465 7.46 -28.96 -0.62
N ASP A 466 7.72 -30.15 -1.18
CA ASP A 466 7.20 -31.42 -0.71
C ASP A 466 7.68 -31.76 0.70
N GLU A 467 8.96 -31.53 0.97
CA GLU A 467 9.59 -31.75 2.29
C GLU A 467 9.11 -30.71 3.30
N ILE A 468 8.89 -29.48 2.84
CA ILE A 468 8.32 -28.42 3.69
C ILE A 468 6.89 -28.74 4.09
N ALA A 469 6.07 -29.22 3.15
CA ALA A 469 4.71 -29.67 3.46
C ALA A 469 4.73 -30.84 4.46
N ASP A 470 5.67 -31.79 4.34
CA ASP A 470 5.82 -32.88 5.31
C ASP A 470 6.23 -32.39 6.70
N ILE A 471 7.15 -31.42 6.77
CA ILE A 471 7.53 -30.78 8.04
C ILE A 471 6.30 -30.11 8.68
N ILE A 472 5.54 -29.33 7.91
CA ILE A 472 4.33 -28.64 8.39
C ILE A 472 3.31 -29.66 8.92
N PHE A 473 3.03 -30.73 8.17
CA PHE A 473 2.09 -31.77 8.56
C PHE A 473 2.57 -32.53 9.81
N SER A 474 3.87 -32.80 9.94
CA SER A 474 4.41 -33.51 11.09
C SER A 474 4.31 -32.72 12.39
N GLN A 475 4.43 -31.40 12.32
CA GLN A 475 4.47 -30.51 13.48
C GLN A 475 3.11 -29.96 13.87
N ASN A 476 2.14 -29.97 12.94
CA ASN A 476 0.80 -29.43 13.16
C ASN A 476 -0.25 -30.51 12.83
N PRO A 477 -0.30 -31.60 13.61
CA PRO A 477 -1.18 -32.73 13.32
C PRO A 477 -2.65 -32.32 13.34
N ASP A 478 -3.04 -31.46 14.29
CA ASP A 478 -4.46 -31.17 14.56
C ASP A 478 -5.06 -30.09 13.65
N VAL A 479 -4.26 -29.08 13.28
CA VAL A 479 -4.73 -27.90 12.52
C VAL A 479 -4.36 -27.92 11.04
N VAL A 480 -3.40 -28.75 10.63
CA VAL A 480 -3.02 -28.89 9.21
C VAL A 480 -3.14 -30.33 8.73
N LYS A 481 -2.45 -31.28 9.35
CA LYS A 481 -2.40 -32.67 8.85
C LYS A 481 -3.77 -33.32 8.81
N LYS A 482 -4.55 -33.18 9.89
CA LYS A 482 -5.90 -33.72 10.05
C LYS A 482 -6.81 -33.39 8.86
N TYR A 483 -6.70 -32.17 8.33
CA TYR A 483 -7.57 -31.67 7.27
C TYR A 483 -6.97 -31.84 5.86
N TYR A 484 -5.64 -31.78 5.72
CA TYR A 484 -4.99 -31.61 4.41
C TYR A 484 -4.03 -32.73 4.00
N GLN A 485 -3.79 -33.75 4.84
CA GLN A 485 -2.84 -34.82 4.51
C GLN A 485 -3.14 -35.54 3.19
N PHE A 486 -4.42 -35.72 2.85
CA PHE A 486 -4.86 -36.37 1.61
C PHE A 486 -4.96 -35.41 0.41
N GLN A 487 -4.73 -34.12 0.63
CA GLN A 487 -4.77 -33.06 -0.37
C GLN A 487 -3.41 -32.36 -0.48
N LYS A 488 -2.32 -33.10 -0.24
CA LYS A 488 -0.95 -32.57 -0.20
C LYS A 488 -0.59 -31.79 -1.46
N LYS A 489 -1.06 -32.22 -2.65
CA LYS A 489 -0.81 -31.51 -3.91
C LYS A 489 -1.43 -30.11 -3.89
N ASP A 490 -2.73 -30.00 -3.63
CA ASP A 490 -3.43 -28.71 -3.59
C ASP A 490 -2.94 -27.82 -2.43
N TYR A 491 -2.50 -28.44 -1.33
CA TYR A 491 -1.91 -27.72 -0.20
C TYR A 491 -0.58 -27.06 -0.56
N LYS A 492 0.29 -27.76 -1.30
CA LYS A 492 1.56 -27.20 -1.80
C LYS A 492 1.32 -26.04 -2.76
N ASP A 493 0.35 -26.16 -3.66
CA ASP A 493 0.02 -25.10 -4.60
C ASP A 493 -0.44 -23.83 -3.87
N LEU A 494 -1.29 -23.99 -2.84
CA LEU A 494 -1.73 -22.87 -2.00
C LEU A 494 -0.58 -22.29 -1.17
N LEU A 495 0.27 -23.14 -0.59
CA LEU A 495 1.43 -22.72 0.20
C LEU A 495 2.42 -21.92 -0.65
N PHE A 496 2.70 -22.37 -1.87
CA PHE A 496 3.53 -21.64 -2.83
C PHE A 496 2.90 -20.29 -3.20
N LYS A 497 1.61 -20.28 -3.57
CA LYS A 497 0.89 -19.06 -3.97
C LYS A 497 0.87 -18.01 -2.86
N LYS A 498 0.69 -18.43 -1.59
CA LYS A 498 0.68 -17.51 -0.44
C LYS A 498 2.08 -17.02 -0.04
N ASN A 499 3.15 -17.67 -0.52
CA ASN A 499 4.53 -17.36 -0.13
C ASN A 499 5.50 -17.35 -1.32
N MET A 500 5.07 -16.80 -2.46
CA MET A 500 5.86 -16.86 -3.71
C MET A 500 7.30 -16.36 -3.56
N LYS A 501 7.54 -15.36 -2.70
CA LYS A 501 8.88 -14.80 -2.45
C LYS A 501 9.81 -15.73 -1.66
N SER A 502 9.26 -16.73 -0.97
CA SER A 502 10.00 -17.71 -0.17
C SER A 502 10.43 -18.93 -0.98
N PHE A 503 10.08 -18.99 -2.26
CA PHE A 503 10.37 -20.13 -3.12
C PHE A 503 10.95 -19.67 -4.46
N TYR A 504 11.75 -20.54 -5.08
CA TYR A 504 12.19 -20.39 -6.46
C TYR A 504 12.01 -21.72 -7.20
N VAL A 505 11.72 -21.64 -8.49
CA VAL A 505 11.53 -22.81 -9.33
C VAL A 505 12.84 -23.14 -10.04
N LYS A 506 13.33 -24.37 -9.89
CA LYS A 506 14.52 -24.88 -10.58
C LYS A 506 14.17 -26.19 -11.30
N GLY A 507 13.91 -26.09 -12.60
CA GLY A 507 13.40 -27.21 -13.38
C GLY A 507 11.98 -27.58 -12.93
N ASN A 508 11.75 -28.85 -12.61
CA ASN A 508 10.46 -29.35 -12.10
C ASN A 508 10.31 -29.22 -10.57
N ASP A 509 11.36 -28.77 -9.87
CA ASP A 509 11.37 -28.64 -8.42
C ASP A 509 11.08 -27.20 -7.98
N THR A 510 10.24 -27.06 -6.96
CA THR A 510 10.04 -25.79 -6.22
C THR A 510 10.84 -25.87 -4.94
N LEU A 511 11.83 -24.98 -4.79
CA LEU A 511 12.83 -25.00 -3.72
C LEU A 511 12.67 -23.78 -2.82
N PHE A 512 12.95 -23.95 -1.54
CA PHE A 512 12.88 -22.88 -0.55
C PHE A 512 14.10 -21.96 -0.61
N SER A 513 13.83 -20.65 -0.69
CA SER A 513 14.84 -19.61 -0.64
C SER A 513 14.93 -19.02 0.78
N PRO A 514 16.12 -18.92 1.39
CA PRO A 514 16.30 -18.24 2.66
C PRO A 514 16.19 -16.71 2.54
N THR A 515 15.99 -16.17 1.34
CA THR A 515 15.88 -14.72 1.10
C THR A 515 14.60 -14.10 1.65
N ASP A 516 13.52 -14.88 1.82
CA ASP A 516 12.29 -14.41 2.47
C ASP A 516 11.63 -15.55 3.27
N SER A 517 11.18 -15.23 4.49
CA SER A 517 10.56 -16.16 5.42
C SER A 517 9.16 -16.58 4.94
N LEU A 518 8.75 -17.86 5.07
CA LEU A 518 7.35 -18.30 4.89
C LEU A 518 6.40 -17.51 5.80
N LYS A 519 5.61 -16.57 5.27
CA LYS A 519 4.78 -15.64 6.08
C LYS A 519 3.40 -16.19 6.41
N ILE A 520 2.85 -17.07 5.57
CA ILE A 520 1.47 -17.54 5.67
C ILE A 520 1.45 -19.05 5.47
N ILE A 521 1.23 -19.81 6.54
CA ILE A 521 1.02 -21.27 6.44
C ILE A 521 -0.49 -21.52 6.65
N PRO A 522 -1.24 -21.94 5.60
CA PRO A 522 -2.67 -22.18 5.72
C PRO A 522 -2.99 -23.27 6.74
N ALA A 523 -3.93 -22.99 7.64
CA ALA A 523 -4.38 -23.89 8.69
C ALA A 523 -5.91 -23.83 8.83
N ARG A 524 -6.47 -24.82 9.53
CA ARG A 524 -7.85 -24.81 9.95
C ARG A 524 -7.92 -24.94 11.47
N MET A 525 -8.55 -23.96 12.10
CA MET A 525 -8.78 -24.03 13.55
C MET A 525 -9.85 -25.08 13.85
N ALA A 526 -9.63 -25.87 14.90
CA ALA A 526 -10.67 -26.76 15.39
C ALA A 526 -11.88 -25.90 15.81
N GLU A 527 -13.08 -26.27 15.36
CA GLU A 527 -14.31 -25.75 15.95
C GLU A 527 -14.21 -25.98 17.45
N SER A 528 -14.23 -24.91 18.25
CA SER A 528 -14.36 -25.04 19.69
C SER A 528 -15.62 -25.85 19.93
N GLU A 529 -15.50 -27.00 20.60
CA GLU A 529 -16.63 -27.72 21.19
C GLU A 529 -17.26 -26.81 22.26
N THR A 530 -18.03 -25.82 21.80
CA THR A 530 -19.01 -25.11 22.60
C THR A 530 -20.34 -25.82 22.38
N ALA A 531 -20.64 -26.70 23.33
CA ALA A 531 -21.96 -27.23 23.67
C ALA A 531 -22.72 -28.02 22.60
N LYS A 532 -22.62 -29.34 22.69
CA LYS A 532 -23.78 -30.21 22.94
C LYS A 532 -23.38 -31.49 23.66
#